data_AF-X1SPV9-F1
#
_entry.id   AF-X1SPV9-F1
#
_cell.length_a   1.000
_cell.length_b   1.000
_cell.length_c   1.000
_cell.angle_alpha   90.00
_cell.angle_beta   90.00
_cell.angle_gamma   90.00
#
_symmetry.space_group_name_H-M   'P 1'
#
loop_
_entity.id
_entity.type
_entity.pdbx_description
1 polymer ?
#
loop_
_entity_poly.entity_id
_entity_poly.type
_entity_poly.pdbx_seq_one_letter_code
_entity_poly.pdbx_strand_id
1 'polypeptide(L)'
;EEEGAECLPFEKSERKIYKIEDPLELEEISSSKLIEDADLIINIPKIKTHWQCTLTCCIKNMFGTVLLANKAKTHAQAAVLDRFCSALVDIYSVSKPQLTVIDGYICMEGQGPSSGDAVKLDLILAGYDPVALDSVVCKIIGFDPSEVLYLAKAEQKELGSTDLEKVEIIGETIKDVYHKFKRPKLKPISMPLPKWLANYLGKTIFKATVKFNKEECKLCSTCWTNCPVNAINPPEELKKGNIPKWDSKKCITCFCCVELCPHEA
;
A
#
# COMPACT_ATOMS: atom_id res chain seq x y z
N GLU A 1 10.26 21.77 -11.42
CA GLU A 1 10.24 23.06 -12.14
C GLU A 1 11.12 23.04 -13.38
N GLU A 2 12.36 22.53 -13.34
CA GLU A 2 13.24 22.49 -14.52
C GLU A 2 12.65 21.75 -15.74
N GLU A 3 11.90 20.66 -15.53
CA GLU A 3 11.27 19.86 -16.59
C GLU A 3 9.83 20.29 -16.97
N GLY A 4 9.34 21.43 -16.44
CA GLY A 4 7.97 21.88 -16.69
C GLY A 4 6.85 21.02 -16.09
N ALA A 5 7.19 19.97 -15.34
CA ALA A 5 6.23 19.12 -14.63
C ALA A 5 5.78 19.73 -13.29
N GLU A 6 4.47 19.67 -13.03
CA GLU A 6 3.88 20.02 -11.73
C GLU A 6 3.92 18.80 -10.79
N CYS A 7 4.46 18.99 -9.58
CA CYS A 7 4.44 17.98 -8.53
C CYS A 7 3.34 18.32 -7.52
N LEU A 8 2.16 17.71 -7.69
CA LEU A 8 1.01 17.93 -6.82
C LEU A 8 0.75 16.70 -5.93
N PRO A 9 0.91 16.79 -4.60
CA PRO A 9 0.44 15.76 -3.68
C PRO A 9 -1.06 15.59 -3.79
N PHE A 10 -1.57 14.35 -3.85
CA PHE A 10 -3.00 14.09 -3.92
C PHE A 10 -3.78 14.69 -2.74
N GLU A 11 -3.16 14.83 -1.57
CA GLU A 11 -3.74 15.47 -0.39
C GLU A 11 -4.11 16.94 -0.62
N LYS A 12 -3.46 17.62 -1.57
CA LYS A 12 -3.71 19.02 -1.92
C LYS A 12 -4.70 19.19 -3.07
N SER A 13 -5.14 18.10 -3.70
CA SER A 13 -6.10 18.12 -4.79
C SER A 13 -7.55 18.12 -4.30
N GLU A 14 -8.49 18.47 -5.19
CA GLU A 14 -9.92 18.30 -4.94
C GLU A 14 -10.23 16.83 -4.66
N ARG A 15 -11.05 16.58 -3.63
CA ARG A 15 -11.41 15.21 -3.21
C ARG A 15 -12.72 14.79 -3.82
N LYS A 16 -12.79 13.53 -4.26
CA LYS A 16 -14.02 12.89 -4.71
C LYS A 16 -14.18 11.53 -4.04
N ILE A 17 -15.44 11.13 -3.83
CA ILE A 17 -15.78 9.77 -3.38
C ILE A 17 -16.17 8.98 -4.62
N TYR A 18 -15.49 7.87 -4.83
CA TYR A 18 -15.73 6.92 -5.91
C TYR A 18 -16.39 5.67 -5.33
N LYS A 19 -17.53 5.28 -5.89
CA LYS A 19 -18.14 3.99 -5.57
C LYS A 19 -17.39 2.89 -6.29
N ILE A 20 -17.21 1.76 -5.62
CA ILE A 20 -16.55 0.59 -6.21
C ILE A 20 -17.62 -0.34 -6.78
N GLU A 21 -17.44 -0.69 -8.05
CA GLU A 21 -18.23 -1.74 -8.68
C GLU A 21 -17.74 -3.11 -8.17
N ASP A 22 -18.69 -3.96 -7.75
CA ASP A 22 -18.46 -5.29 -7.20
C ASP A 22 -17.40 -5.34 -6.07
N PRO A 23 -17.65 -4.68 -4.94
CA PRO A 23 -16.66 -4.49 -3.88
C PRO A 23 -16.26 -5.80 -3.20
N LEU A 24 -14.95 -6.02 -2.98
CA LEU A 24 -14.44 -7.16 -2.22
C LEU A 24 -14.31 -6.87 -0.72
N GLU A 25 -14.02 -5.62 -0.36
CA GLU A 25 -13.86 -5.15 1.02
C GLU A 25 -14.31 -3.69 1.20
N LEU A 26 -14.07 -2.81 0.22
CA LEU A 26 -14.42 -1.39 0.29
C LEU A 26 -15.61 -1.09 -0.62
N GLU A 27 -16.67 -0.47 -0.09
CA GLU A 27 -17.82 -0.05 -0.91
C GLU A 27 -17.54 1.25 -1.70
N GLU A 28 -16.68 2.11 -1.15
CA GLU A 28 -16.29 3.39 -1.74
C GLU A 28 -14.88 3.79 -1.31
N ILE A 29 -14.23 4.62 -2.13
CA ILE A 29 -12.94 5.24 -1.80
C ILE A 29 -13.01 6.75 -1.94
N SER A 30 -12.47 7.45 -0.94
CA SER A 30 -12.15 8.87 -1.07
C SER A 30 -10.75 9.01 -1.67
N SER A 31 -10.67 9.68 -2.80
CA SER A 31 -9.46 9.82 -3.59
C SER A 31 -9.36 11.22 -4.22
N SER A 32 -8.24 11.48 -4.90
CA SER A 32 -8.07 12.69 -5.70
C SER A 32 -9.00 12.68 -6.92
N LYS A 33 -9.64 13.82 -7.21
CA LYS A 33 -10.40 14.02 -8.45
C LYS A 33 -9.53 13.97 -9.71
N LEU A 34 -8.21 14.15 -9.56
CA LEU A 34 -7.24 14.03 -10.66
C LEU A 34 -7.27 12.66 -11.34
N ILE A 35 -7.76 11.61 -10.67
CA ILE A 35 -7.93 10.28 -11.26
C ILE A 35 -8.96 10.30 -12.40
N GLU A 36 -9.95 11.18 -12.31
CA GLU A 36 -10.99 11.37 -13.32
C GLU A 36 -10.66 12.50 -14.28
N ASP A 37 -10.03 13.58 -13.79
CA ASP A 37 -9.68 14.73 -14.63
C ASP A 37 -8.51 14.43 -15.59
N ALA A 38 -7.70 13.41 -15.30
CA ALA A 38 -6.58 13.02 -16.14
C ALA A 38 -7.03 12.20 -17.36
N ASP A 39 -6.61 12.62 -18.55
CA ASP A 39 -6.81 11.85 -19.79
C ASP A 39 -6.06 10.50 -19.76
N LEU A 40 -4.92 10.46 -19.07
CA LEU A 40 -4.03 9.31 -18.97
C LEU A 40 -3.36 9.24 -17.60
N ILE A 41 -3.38 8.07 -16.98
CA ILE A 41 -2.66 7.76 -15.76
C ILE A 41 -1.50 6.83 -16.11
N ILE A 42 -0.29 7.30 -15.84
CA ILE A 42 0.94 6.51 -15.95
C ILE A 42 1.42 6.13 -14.54
N ASN A 43 1.50 4.84 -14.27
CA ASN A 43 1.96 4.30 -12.99
C ASN A 43 3.46 3.99 -13.04
N ILE A 44 4.22 4.44 -12.05
CA ILE A 44 5.68 4.23 -11.99
C ILE A 44 6.06 3.54 -10.67
N PRO A 45 5.76 2.24 -10.51
CA PRO A 45 6.06 1.50 -9.30
C PRO A 45 7.54 1.10 -9.21
N LYS A 46 7.99 0.77 -8.00
CA LYS A 46 9.30 0.15 -7.75
C LYS A 46 9.12 -1.26 -7.22
N ILE A 47 9.99 -2.19 -7.64
CA ILE A 47 9.96 -3.59 -7.18
C ILE A 47 10.51 -3.66 -5.75
N LYS A 48 9.66 -4.08 -4.80
CA LYS A 48 10.09 -4.36 -3.43
C LYS A 48 9.42 -5.63 -2.91
N THR A 49 10.12 -6.43 -2.12
CA THR A 49 9.44 -7.43 -1.29
C THR A 49 8.57 -6.74 -0.24
N HIS A 50 7.54 -7.43 0.22
CA HIS A 50 6.65 -6.93 1.27
C HIS A 50 6.34 -8.04 2.26
N TRP A 51 6.61 -7.81 3.55
CA TRP A 51 6.43 -8.83 4.59
C TRP A 51 4.98 -9.33 4.75
N GLN A 52 3.99 -8.45 4.53
CA GLN A 52 2.57 -8.79 4.59
C GLN A 52 2.03 -9.40 3.29
N CYS A 53 2.14 -8.68 2.16
CA CYS A 53 1.53 -9.07 0.88
C CYS A 53 2.52 -9.59 -0.18
N THR A 54 3.69 -10.06 0.24
CA THR A 54 4.75 -10.67 -0.59
C THR A 54 5.49 -9.69 -1.49
N LEU A 55 4.77 -8.88 -2.29
CA LEU A 55 5.31 -7.99 -3.31
C LEU A 55 4.69 -6.59 -3.21
N THR A 56 5.53 -5.56 -3.34
CA THR A 56 5.15 -4.22 -3.74
C THR A 56 5.48 -4.08 -5.23
N CYS A 57 4.44 -4.00 -6.07
CA CYS A 57 4.58 -3.56 -7.44
C CYS A 57 3.22 -3.02 -7.93
N CYS A 58 2.94 -3.02 -9.24
CA CYS A 58 1.98 -2.17 -9.93
C CYS A 58 0.68 -1.89 -9.17
N ILE A 59 -0.05 -2.92 -8.75
CA ILE A 59 -1.33 -2.79 -8.02
C ILE A 59 -1.13 -2.12 -6.66
N LYS A 60 -0.10 -2.54 -5.92
CA LYS A 60 0.21 -1.98 -4.60
C LYS A 60 0.61 -0.51 -4.67
N ASN A 61 1.20 -0.06 -5.77
CA ASN A 61 1.53 1.36 -5.96
C ASN A 61 0.28 2.23 -6.10
N MET A 62 -0.80 1.70 -6.68
CA MET A 62 -2.09 2.38 -6.76
C MET A 62 -2.75 2.57 -5.39
N PHE A 63 -2.32 1.85 -4.35
CA PHE A 63 -2.67 2.22 -2.97
C PHE A 63 -2.32 3.68 -2.65
N GLY A 64 -1.28 4.23 -3.31
CA GLY A 64 -0.86 5.62 -3.21
C GLY A 64 -1.95 6.62 -3.54
N THR A 65 -2.90 6.27 -4.42
CA THR A 65 -4.00 7.15 -4.87
C THR A 65 -4.97 7.49 -3.75
N VAL A 66 -5.09 6.60 -2.77
CA VAL A 66 -5.99 6.79 -1.64
C VAL A 66 -5.46 7.85 -0.68
N LEU A 67 -6.34 8.81 -0.38
CA LEU A 67 -6.08 9.83 0.63
C LEU A 67 -6.01 9.18 2.02
N LEU A 68 -5.01 9.59 2.80
CA LEU A 68 -4.55 9.00 4.07
C LEU A 68 -5.65 8.54 5.03
N ALA A 69 -6.82 9.17 4.96
CA ALA A 69 -7.99 8.77 5.71
C ALA A 69 -8.34 7.26 5.61
N ASN A 70 -8.17 6.69 4.42
CA ASN A 70 -8.62 5.33 4.10
C ASN A 70 -7.50 4.29 4.19
N LYS A 71 -6.24 4.65 3.93
CA LYS A 71 -5.08 3.71 4.01
C LYS A 71 -5.01 2.96 5.33
N ALA A 72 -5.45 3.65 6.34
CA ALA A 72 -5.18 3.43 7.71
C ALA A 72 -6.36 2.65 8.33
N LYS A 73 -7.59 2.93 7.88
CA LYS A 73 -8.78 2.07 8.08
C LYS A 73 -8.54 0.70 7.43
N THR A 74 -8.03 0.71 6.20
CA THR A 74 -7.65 -0.49 5.45
C THR A 74 -6.54 -1.25 6.20
N HIS A 75 -5.50 -0.58 6.73
CA HIS A 75 -4.44 -1.23 7.53
C HIS A 75 -4.91 -1.79 8.89
N ALA A 76 -5.83 -1.11 9.58
CA ALA A 76 -6.39 -1.59 10.85
C ALA A 76 -7.41 -2.72 10.71
N GLN A 77 -8.15 -2.70 9.60
CA GLN A 77 -9.01 -3.82 9.19
C GLN A 77 -8.19 -4.99 8.62
N ALA A 78 -6.93 -4.73 8.22
CA ALA A 78 -5.92 -5.64 7.67
C ALA A 78 -5.08 -6.43 8.68
N ALA A 79 -5.58 -6.66 9.91
CA ALA A 79 -5.04 -7.75 10.73
C ALA A 79 -5.14 -9.12 10.02
N VAL A 80 -5.90 -9.20 8.92
CA VAL A 80 -6.04 -10.34 8.03
C VAL A 80 -5.54 -9.95 6.63
N LEU A 81 -4.48 -10.60 6.17
CA LEU A 81 -3.87 -10.43 4.84
C LEU A 81 -4.91 -10.42 3.70
N ASP A 82 -5.91 -11.29 3.79
CA ASP A 82 -6.97 -11.41 2.79
C ASP A 82 -7.74 -10.10 2.57
N ARG A 83 -8.16 -9.44 3.64
CA ARG A 83 -8.91 -8.16 3.59
C ARG A 83 -8.06 -7.04 3.03
N PHE A 84 -6.78 -7.00 3.39
CA PHE A 84 -5.85 -6.02 2.83
C PHE A 84 -5.73 -6.16 1.32
N CYS A 85 -5.51 -7.39 0.84
CA CYS A 85 -5.41 -7.67 -0.59
C CYS A 85 -6.73 -7.38 -1.32
N SER A 86 -7.89 -7.68 -0.72
CA SER A 86 -9.20 -7.27 -1.27
C SER A 86 -9.31 -5.76 -1.44
N ALA A 87 -8.97 -5.00 -0.39
CA ALA A 87 -9.02 -3.54 -0.43
C ALA A 87 -8.04 -2.95 -1.46
N LEU A 88 -6.84 -3.53 -1.63
CA LEU A 88 -5.89 -3.10 -2.67
C LEU A 88 -6.50 -3.23 -4.07
N VAL A 89 -7.18 -4.34 -4.34
CA VAL A 89 -7.81 -4.61 -5.64
C VAL A 89 -8.98 -3.66 -5.87
N ASP A 90 -9.80 -3.41 -4.85
CA ASP A 90 -10.88 -2.42 -4.91
C ASP A 90 -10.38 -1.00 -5.23
N ILE A 91 -9.28 -0.58 -4.61
CA ILE A 91 -8.63 0.71 -4.88
C ILE A 91 -8.11 0.76 -6.33
N TYR A 92 -7.46 -0.31 -6.75
CA TYR A 92 -6.93 -0.45 -8.10
C TYR A 92 -8.03 -0.39 -9.16
N SER A 93 -9.22 -0.98 -8.91
CA SER A 93 -10.34 -0.93 -9.86
C SER A 93 -10.85 0.47 -10.17
N VAL A 94 -10.68 1.44 -9.26
CA VAL A 94 -11.10 2.83 -9.47
C VAL A 94 -10.01 3.66 -10.15
N SER A 95 -8.75 3.28 -9.96
CA SER A 95 -7.59 4.07 -10.38
C SER A 95 -6.70 3.31 -11.36
N LYS A 96 -7.32 2.57 -12.30
CA LYS A 96 -6.59 1.70 -13.23
C LYS A 96 -5.72 2.54 -14.17
N PRO A 97 -4.38 2.41 -14.13
CA PRO A 97 -3.49 3.11 -15.03
C PRO A 97 -3.57 2.50 -16.43
N GLN A 98 -3.43 3.35 -17.45
CA GLN A 98 -3.41 2.96 -18.85
C GLN A 98 -2.01 2.50 -19.28
N LEU A 99 -0.96 2.98 -18.63
CA LEU A 99 0.41 2.52 -18.84
C LEU A 99 1.10 2.38 -17.49
N THR A 100 1.84 1.29 -17.30
CA THR A 100 2.72 1.14 -16.14
C THR A 100 4.15 0.97 -16.61
N VAL A 101 5.07 1.71 -16.00
CA VAL A 101 6.52 1.65 -16.22
C VAL A 101 7.19 1.35 -14.88
N ILE A 102 7.57 0.09 -14.68
CA ILE A 102 8.22 -0.36 -13.46
C ILE A 102 9.69 0.07 -13.47
N ASP A 103 10.09 0.83 -12.44
CA ASP A 103 11.49 1.14 -12.14
C ASP A 103 12.11 -0.02 -11.33
N GLY A 104 12.77 -0.92 -12.08
CA GLY A 104 13.59 -2.01 -11.57
C GLY A 104 15.09 -1.69 -11.54
N TYR A 105 15.52 -0.42 -11.56
CA TYR A 105 16.94 -0.10 -11.52
C TYR A 105 17.56 -0.52 -10.18
N ILE A 106 17.05 0.09 -9.10
CA ILE A 106 17.33 -0.30 -7.71
C ILE A 106 16.02 -0.76 -7.06
N CYS A 107 16.01 -2.00 -6.60
CA CYS A 107 14.90 -2.71 -5.99
C CYS A 107 15.17 -2.95 -4.49
N MET A 108 14.22 -3.58 -3.79
CA MET A 108 14.39 -4.00 -2.40
C MET A 108 13.99 -5.46 -2.19
N GLU A 109 14.86 -6.25 -1.54
CA GLU A 109 14.60 -7.64 -1.15
C GLU A 109 14.55 -7.83 0.37
N GLY A 110 14.14 -9.01 0.85
CA GLY A 110 14.13 -9.32 2.27
C GLY A 110 12.95 -8.69 3.02
N GLN A 111 13.21 -8.00 4.12
CA GLN A 111 12.19 -7.40 5.01
C GLN A 111 11.65 -6.06 4.50
N GLY A 112 11.32 -5.99 3.21
CA GLY A 112 10.63 -4.84 2.66
C GLY A 112 9.20 -4.68 3.19
N PRO A 113 8.56 -3.52 3.01
CA PRO A 113 8.97 -2.48 2.06
C PRO A 113 9.87 -1.37 2.63
N SER A 114 10.17 -1.40 3.94
CA SER A 114 10.94 -0.34 4.63
C SER A 114 12.24 -0.83 5.28
N SER A 115 12.42 -2.14 5.49
CA SER A 115 13.58 -2.70 6.23
C SER A 115 14.30 -3.80 5.44
N GLY A 116 14.18 -3.76 4.11
CA GLY A 116 14.85 -4.70 3.20
C GLY A 116 16.24 -4.25 2.77
N ASP A 117 16.92 -5.11 2.03
CA ASP A 117 18.22 -4.82 1.42
C ASP A 117 18.03 -4.28 0.00
N ALA A 118 18.80 -3.26 -0.39
CA ALA A 118 18.80 -2.77 -1.76
C ALA A 118 19.44 -3.79 -2.71
N VAL A 119 18.83 -4.01 -3.87
CA VAL A 119 19.33 -4.90 -4.92
C VAL A 119 19.29 -4.18 -6.24
N LYS A 120 20.40 -4.17 -6.99
CA LYS A 120 20.41 -3.64 -8.35
C LYS A 120 19.94 -4.75 -9.30
N LEU A 121 18.78 -4.56 -9.92
CA LEU A 121 18.25 -5.47 -10.94
C LEU A 121 18.54 -4.93 -12.36
N ASP A 122 18.67 -3.60 -12.50
CA ASP A 122 19.04 -2.90 -13.74
C ASP A 122 18.05 -3.12 -14.90
N LEU A 123 16.75 -3.12 -14.58
CA LEU A 123 15.66 -3.35 -15.53
C LEU A 123 14.63 -2.22 -15.53
N ILE A 124 14.01 -2.01 -16.68
CA ILE A 124 12.75 -1.27 -16.81
C ILE A 124 11.77 -2.21 -17.49
N LEU A 125 10.58 -2.35 -16.90
CA LEU A 125 9.48 -3.09 -17.51
C LEU A 125 8.36 -2.12 -17.82
N ALA A 126 7.68 -2.30 -18.95
CA ALA A 126 6.52 -1.49 -19.29
C ALA A 126 5.42 -2.34 -19.91
N GLY A 127 4.17 -1.97 -19.63
CA GLY A 127 3.02 -2.68 -20.15
C GLY A 127 1.68 -2.07 -19.75
N TYR A 128 0.62 -2.63 -20.32
CA TYR A 128 -0.75 -2.14 -20.20
C TYR A 128 -1.59 -2.94 -19.20
N ASP A 129 -1.12 -4.12 -18.77
CA ASP A 129 -1.77 -4.96 -17.77
C ASP A 129 -0.89 -5.05 -16.50
N PRO A 130 -1.20 -4.27 -15.45
CA PRO A 130 -0.55 -4.35 -14.14
C PRO A 130 -0.56 -5.73 -13.48
N VAL A 131 -1.59 -6.56 -13.69
CA VAL A 131 -1.67 -7.92 -13.12
C VAL A 131 -0.65 -8.82 -13.81
N ALA A 132 -0.56 -8.72 -15.14
CA ALA A 132 0.43 -9.45 -15.93
C ALA A 132 1.87 -8.99 -15.60
N LEU A 133 2.09 -7.68 -15.49
CA LEU A 133 3.39 -7.11 -15.11
C LEU A 133 3.85 -7.60 -13.73
N ASP A 134 2.99 -7.57 -12.72
CA ASP A 134 3.33 -8.08 -11.39
C ASP A 134 3.60 -9.58 -11.42
N SER A 135 2.89 -10.34 -12.26
CA SER A 135 3.11 -11.79 -12.45
C SER A 135 4.46 -12.08 -13.13
N VAL A 136 4.85 -11.28 -14.13
CA VAL A 136 6.17 -11.35 -14.77
C VAL A 136 7.28 -11.00 -13.76
N VAL A 137 7.09 -9.92 -13.00
CA VAL A 137 8.03 -9.53 -11.93
C VAL A 137 8.21 -10.66 -10.92
N CYS A 138 7.12 -11.33 -10.50
CA CYS A 138 7.22 -12.49 -9.60
C CYS A 138 8.17 -13.55 -10.17
N LYS A 139 8.02 -13.93 -11.44
CA LYS A 139 8.90 -14.93 -12.05
C LYS A 139 10.35 -14.45 -12.18
N ILE A 140 10.58 -13.19 -12.54
CA ILE A 140 11.91 -12.58 -12.60
C ILE A 140 12.61 -12.66 -11.23
N ILE A 141 11.90 -12.37 -10.14
CA ILE A 141 12.49 -12.35 -8.80
C ILE A 141 12.50 -13.71 -8.07
N GLY A 142 12.03 -14.77 -8.73
CA GLY A 142 11.98 -16.14 -8.18
C GLY A 142 10.83 -16.40 -7.21
N PHE A 143 9.72 -15.69 -7.36
CA PHE A 143 8.48 -15.86 -6.62
C PHE A 143 7.42 -16.55 -7.50
N ASP A 144 6.44 -17.21 -6.89
CA ASP A 144 5.29 -17.70 -7.64
C ASP A 144 4.15 -16.66 -7.58
N PRO A 145 3.56 -16.26 -8.73
CA PRO A 145 2.43 -15.33 -8.73
C PRO A 145 1.27 -15.74 -7.81
N SER A 146 1.04 -17.05 -7.62
CA SER A 146 0.01 -17.56 -6.70
C SER A 146 0.27 -17.25 -5.22
N GLU A 147 1.51 -16.90 -4.85
CA GLU A 147 1.87 -16.45 -3.49
C GLU A 147 1.45 -15.00 -3.22
N VAL A 148 1.07 -14.25 -4.26
CA VAL A 148 0.69 -12.84 -4.18
C VAL A 148 -0.84 -12.73 -4.26
N LEU A 149 -1.48 -12.76 -3.09
CA LEU A 149 -2.93 -12.89 -2.97
C LEU A 149 -3.74 -11.79 -3.69
N TYR A 150 -3.21 -10.57 -3.83
CA TYR A 150 -3.91 -9.53 -4.59
C TYR A 150 -3.94 -9.80 -6.11
N LEU A 151 -3.01 -10.59 -6.67
CA LEU A 151 -3.05 -10.98 -8.09
C LEU A 151 -4.22 -11.91 -8.36
N ALA A 152 -4.40 -12.94 -7.53
CA ALA A 152 -5.53 -13.85 -7.64
C ALA A 152 -6.88 -13.12 -7.51
N LYS A 153 -6.97 -12.15 -6.58
CA LYS A 153 -8.18 -11.33 -6.41
C LYS A 153 -8.42 -10.36 -7.58
N ALA A 154 -7.35 -9.78 -8.15
CA ALA A 154 -7.48 -8.90 -9.31
C ALA A 154 -7.94 -9.65 -10.56
N GLU A 155 -7.44 -10.88 -10.77
CA GLU A 155 -7.89 -11.76 -11.85
C GLU A 155 -9.34 -12.21 -11.64
N GLN A 156 -9.77 -12.49 -10.40
CA GLN A 156 -11.17 -12.78 -10.08
C GLN A 156 -12.13 -11.62 -10.40
N LYS A 157 -11.65 -10.37 -10.32
CA LYS A 157 -12.38 -9.17 -10.77
C LYS A 157 -12.16 -8.82 -12.25
N GLU A 158 -11.51 -9.70 -13.01
CA GLU A 158 -11.24 -9.51 -14.44
C GLU A 158 -10.44 -8.23 -14.74
N LEU A 159 -9.62 -7.76 -13.79
CA LEU A 159 -8.87 -6.51 -13.94
C LEU A 159 -7.56 -6.66 -14.74
N GLY A 160 -7.19 -7.90 -15.05
CA GLY A 160 -6.00 -8.34 -15.78
C GLY A 160 -5.82 -9.85 -15.61
N SER A 161 -4.71 -10.41 -16.12
CA SER A 161 -4.46 -11.86 -16.02
C SER A 161 -3.13 -12.20 -15.37
N THR A 162 -3.11 -13.32 -14.62
CA THR A 162 -1.89 -13.94 -14.09
C THR A 162 -1.31 -15.01 -15.02
N ASP A 163 -2.03 -15.32 -16.10
CA ASP A 163 -1.68 -16.33 -17.10
C ASP A 163 -0.59 -15.82 -18.03
N LEU A 164 0.65 -16.22 -17.75
CA LEU A 164 1.83 -15.78 -18.50
C LEU A 164 1.87 -16.28 -19.94
N GLU A 165 1.12 -17.34 -20.30
CA GLU A 165 1.03 -17.81 -21.69
C GLU A 165 0.29 -16.81 -22.58
N LYS A 166 -0.52 -15.92 -21.99
CA LYS A 166 -1.20 -14.82 -22.70
C LYS A 166 -0.35 -13.55 -22.80
N VAL A 167 0.84 -13.54 -22.18
CA VAL A 167 1.70 -12.36 -22.12
C VAL A 167 2.75 -12.44 -23.22
N GLU A 168 2.70 -11.51 -24.16
CA GLU A 168 3.79 -11.30 -25.11
C GLU A 168 4.91 -10.51 -24.44
N ILE A 169 6.10 -11.10 -24.38
CA ILE A 169 7.31 -10.46 -23.84
C ILE A 169 8.18 -10.01 -25.00
N ILE A 170 8.40 -8.70 -25.09
CA ILE A 170 9.30 -8.08 -26.07
C ILE A 170 10.55 -7.60 -25.31
N GLY A 171 11.74 -7.96 -25.80
CA GLY A 171 13.02 -7.64 -25.15
C GLY A 171 13.65 -8.85 -24.47
N GLU A 172 14.27 -8.66 -23.31
CA GLU A 172 14.88 -9.77 -22.57
C GLU A 172 13.81 -10.75 -22.04
N THR A 173 14.11 -12.05 -22.08
CA THR A 173 13.19 -13.04 -21.52
C THR A 173 13.30 -13.08 -20.00
N ILE A 174 12.25 -13.58 -19.32
CA ILE A 174 12.25 -13.80 -17.85
C ILE A 174 13.50 -14.58 -17.41
N LYS A 175 13.95 -15.54 -18.22
CA LYS A 175 15.11 -16.37 -17.91
C LYS A 175 16.42 -15.58 -17.97
N ASP A 176 16.54 -14.65 -18.92
CA ASP A 176 17.78 -13.87 -19.12
C ASP A 176 18.00 -12.88 -17.97
N VAL A 177 16.91 -12.35 -17.41
CA VAL A 177 16.93 -11.34 -16.35
C VAL A 177 16.58 -11.88 -14.97
N TYR A 178 16.51 -13.21 -14.84
CA TYR A 178 16.15 -13.86 -13.59
C TYR A 178 17.14 -13.51 -12.46
N HIS A 179 16.61 -13.04 -11.34
CA HIS A 179 17.40 -12.71 -10.15
C HIS A 179 16.65 -13.11 -8.89
N LYS A 180 17.10 -14.16 -8.20
CA LYS A 180 16.41 -14.68 -7.01
C LYS A 180 16.50 -13.70 -5.83
N PHE A 181 15.36 -13.13 -5.43
CA PHE A 181 15.29 -12.24 -4.26
C PHE A 181 15.23 -13.03 -2.94
N LYS A 182 15.79 -12.45 -1.88
CA LYS A 182 15.57 -12.86 -0.50
C LYS A 182 14.10 -12.65 -0.13
N ARG A 183 13.48 -13.70 0.42
CA ARG A 183 12.10 -13.63 0.91
C ARG A 183 12.01 -12.91 2.26
N PRO A 184 10.91 -12.19 2.56
CA PRO A 184 10.66 -11.71 3.90
C PRO A 184 10.51 -12.90 4.86
N LYS A 185 11.21 -12.86 6.00
CA LYS A 185 11.04 -13.86 7.05
C LYS A 185 9.77 -13.53 7.82
N LEU A 186 8.72 -14.33 7.67
CA LEU A 186 7.57 -14.27 8.56
C LEU A 186 8.04 -14.69 9.96
N LYS A 187 7.90 -13.82 10.96
CA LYS A 187 7.98 -14.27 12.36
C LYS A 187 6.67 -15.01 12.64
N PRO A 188 6.68 -16.35 12.84
CA PRO A 188 5.45 -17.06 13.15
C PRO A 188 4.91 -16.52 14.47
N ILE A 189 3.73 -15.89 14.45
CA ILE A 189 2.94 -15.76 15.67
C ILE A 189 2.36 -17.14 15.93
N SER A 190 3.15 -18.01 16.55
CA SER A 190 2.71 -19.35 16.94
C SER A 190 1.82 -19.24 18.18
N MET A 191 0.52 -19.14 17.97
CA MET A 191 -0.45 -19.70 18.92
C MET A 191 -1.39 -20.64 18.14
N PRO A 192 -1.46 -21.93 18.49
CA PRO A 192 -2.33 -22.89 17.81
C PRO A 192 -3.76 -22.68 18.30
N LEU A 193 -4.40 -21.61 17.83
CA LEU A 193 -5.77 -21.27 18.19
C LEU A 193 -6.69 -21.55 17.00
N PRO A 194 -7.88 -22.13 17.23
CA PRO A 194 -8.92 -22.20 16.21
C PRO A 194 -9.19 -20.82 15.60
N LYS A 195 -9.41 -20.72 14.28
CA LYS A 195 -9.60 -19.43 13.57
C LYS A 195 -10.59 -18.48 14.26
N TRP A 196 -11.70 -19.00 14.79
CA TRP A 196 -12.70 -18.19 15.51
C TRP A 196 -12.13 -17.56 16.79
N LEU A 197 -11.31 -18.32 17.53
CA LEU A 197 -10.70 -17.90 18.80
C LEU A 197 -9.50 -17.00 18.55
N ALA A 198 -8.70 -17.28 17.52
CA ALA A 198 -7.66 -16.36 17.04
C ALA A 198 -8.26 -15.01 16.60
N ASN A 199 -9.39 -15.02 15.89
CA ASN A 199 -10.10 -13.79 15.49
C ASN A 199 -10.68 -13.03 16.69
N TYR A 200 -11.23 -13.74 17.68
CA TYR A 200 -11.75 -13.15 18.91
C TYR A 200 -10.64 -12.56 19.78
N LEU A 201 -9.58 -13.32 20.03
CA LEU A 201 -8.42 -12.89 20.82
C LEU A 201 -7.62 -11.81 20.09
N GLY A 202 -7.48 -11.86 18.76
CA GLY A 202 -6.90 -10.79 17.97
C GLY A 202 -7.67 -9.47 18.10
N LYS A 203 -9.01 -9.52 18.06
CA LYS A 203 -9.87 -8.35 18.27
C LYS A 203 -9.85 -7.81 19.72
N THR A 204 -9.55 -8.66 20.70
CA THR A 204 -9.69 -8.33 22.13
C THR A 204 -8.37 -8.04 22.84
N ILE A 205 -7.28 -8.72 22.45
CA ILE A 205 -5.96 -8.66 23.11
C ILE A 205 -5.01 -7.71 22.40
N PHE A 206 -4.98 -7.70 21.06
CA PHE A 206 -4.08 -6.85 20.29
C PHE A 206 -4.78 -5.60 19.80
N LYS A 207 -5.23 -4.77 20.75
CA LYS A 207 -5.74 -3.44 20.40
C LYS A 207 -4.55 -2.50 20.22
N ALA A 208 -4.20 -2.25 18.96
CA ALA A 208 -3.20 -1.26 18.61
C ALA A 208 -3.49 0.08 19.32
N THR A 209 -2.46 0.71 19.88
CA THR A 209 -2.59 2.02 20.54
C THR A 209 -1.66 3.02 19.89
N VAL A 210 -2.10 4.27 19.81
CA VAL A 210 -1.26 5.40 19.42
C VAL A 210 -0.73 6.03 20.70
N LYS A 211 0.59 6.14 20.83
CA LYS A 211 1.25 6.84 21.93
C LYS A 211 2.17 7.90 21.34
N PHE A 212 2.10 9.11 21.91
CA PHE A 212 2.98 10.20 21.53
C PHE A 212 4.13 10.29 22.53
N ASN A 213 5.35 10.38 22.01
CA ASN A 213 6.55 10.71 22.74
C ASN A 213 6.62 12.23 22.93
N LYS A 214 6.46 12.65 24.19
CA LYS A 214 6.47 14.05 24.61
C LYS A 214 7.81 14.77 24.37
N GLU A 215 8.92 14.04 24.35
CA GLU A 215 10.26 14.60 24.19
C GLU A 215 10.56 14.90 22.71
N GLU A 216 10.10 14.01 21.83
CA GLU A 216 10.30 14.12 20.39
C GLU A 216 9.27 15.04 19.71
N CYS A 217 8.01 15.01 20.16
CA CYS A 217 6.91 15.71 19.50
C CYS A 217 7.14 17.23 19.43
N LYS A 218 7.15 17.78 18.21
CA LYS A 218 7.28 19.23 17.95
C LYS A 218 5.95 19.94 17.72
N LEU A 219 4.82 19.25 17.89
CA LEU A 219 3.47 19.79 17.65
C LEU A 219 3.31 20.42 16.25
N CYS A 220 3.91 19.80 15.22
CA CYS A 220 3.89 20.28 13.83
C CYS A 220 2.54 20.18 13.12
N SER A 221 1.48 19.72 13.81
CA SER A 221 0.12 19.51 13.31
C SER A 221 -0.12 18.40 12.29
N THR A 222 0.93 17.76 11.77
CA THR A 222 0.79 16.74 10.73
C THR A 222 -0.16 15.61 11.12
N CYS A 223 -0.11 15.12 12.37
CA CYS A 223 -0.91 13.98 12.80
C CYS A 223 -2.42 14.27 12.97
N TRP A 224 -2.81 15.46 13.42
CA TRP A 224 -4.24 15.81 13.60
C TRP A 224 -4.86 16.42 12.35
N THR A 225 -4.09 17.17 11.55
CA THR A 225 -4.59 17.73 10.28
C THR A 225 -4.83 16.65 9.23
N ASN A 226 -4.09 15.55 9.30
CA ASN A 226 -4.22 14.42 8.37
C ASN A 226 -4.99 13.23 8.97
N CYS A 227 -5.66 13.39 10.11
CA CYS A 227 -6.38 12.29 10.74
C CYS A 227 -7.71 11.97 10.00
N PRO A 228 -7.90 10.76 9.43
CA PRO A 228 -9.10 10.37 8.70
C PRO A 228 -10.46 10.69 9.33
N VAL A 229 -10.49 10.43 10.62
CA VAL A 229 -11.69 10.24 11.44
C VAL A 229 -11.69 11.27 12.57
N ASN A 230 -10.81 12.27 12.48
CA ASN A 230 -10.62 13.30 13.50
C ASN A 230 -10.44 12.70 14.91
N ALA A 231 -9.66 11.62 14.98
CA ALA A 231 -9.33 10.92 16.22
C ALA A 231 -8.07 11.45 16.91
N ILE A 232 -7.31 12.33 16.27
CA ILE A 232 -6.20 13.06 16.89
C ILE A 232 -6.59 14.53 16.94
N ASN A 233 -6.53 15.13 18.11
CA ASN A 233 -6.88 16.53 18.32
C ASN A 233 -5.64 17.30 18.83
N PRO A 234 -5.49 18.59 18.48
CA PRO A 234 -4.45 19.42 19.06
C PRO A 234 -4.59 19.50 20.59
N PRO A 235 -3.48 19.67 21.33
CA PRO A 235 -3.55 20.00 22.75
C PRO A 235 -4.21 21.37 22.96
N GLU A 236 -4.69 21.64 24.18
CA GLU A 236 -5.28 22.94 24.55
C GLU A 236 -4.29 24.10 24.37
N GLU A 237 -2.99 23.83 24.59
CA GLU A 237 -1.91 24.78 24.37
C GLU A 237 -0.80 24.16 23.50
N LEU A 238 -0.36 24.89 22.48
CA LEU A 238 0.77 24.53 21.62
C LEU A 238 2.11 24.87 22.28
N LYS A 239 2.42 24.16 23.38
CA LYS A 239 3.64 24.36 24.18
C LYS A 239 4.51 23.11 24.15
N LYS A 240 5.83 23.30 24.09
CA LYS A 240 6.83 22.20 24.14
C LYS A 240 6.57 21.33 25.37
N GLY A 241 6.47 20.02 25.15
CA GLY A 241 6.12 19.04 26.18
C GLY A 241 4.61 18.78 26.32
N ASN A 242 3.75 19.38 25.50
CA ASN A 242 2.39 18.89 25.30
C ASN A 242 2.36 17.91 24.14
N ILE A 243 1.34 17.06 24.12
CA ILE A 243 1.14 16.05 23.08
C ILE A 243 -0.29 16.13 22.52
N PRO A 244 -0.50 15.69 21.27
CA PRO A 244 -1.85 15.57 20.72
C PRO A 244 -2.71 14.60 21.54
N LYS A 245 -4.02 14.86 21.59
CA LYS A 245 -4.99 14.01 22.28
C LYS A 245 -5.55 12.97 21.31
N TRP A 246 -5.34 11.70 21.64
CA TRP A 246 -5.87 10.56 20.88
C TRP A 246 -7.22 10.09 21.44
N ASP A 247 -8.24 10.06 20.60
CA ASP A 247 -9.57 9.50 20.87
C ASP A 247 -9.63 8.05 20.34
N SER A 248 -9.50 7.10 21.25
CA SER A 248 -9.51 5.66 20.93
C SER A 248 -10.87 5.13 20.47
N LYS A 249 -11.97 5.86 20.71
CA LYS A 249 -13.31 5.46 20.26
C LYS A 249 -13.52 5.83 18.79
N LYS A 250 -12.98 6.98 18.37
CA LYS A 250 -12.99 7.40 16.96
C LYS A 250 -11.87 6.76 16.14
N CYS A 251 -10.76 6.43 16.78
CA CYS A 251 -9.59 5.94 16.07
C CYS A 251 -9.78 4.55 15.48
N ILE A 252 -9.65 4.49 14.18
CA ILE A 252 -9.58 3.28 13.36
C ILE A 252 -8.14 2.72 13.29
N THR A 253 -7.30 2.92 14.32
CA THR A 253 -5.93 2.38 14.49
C THR A 253 -5.07 2.36 13.23
N CYS A 254 -5.05 3.53 12.62
CA CYS A 254 -4.78 3.69 11.22
C CYS A 254 -3.27 3.89 10.95
N PHE A 255 -2.57 4.40 11.96
CA PHE A 255 -1.15 4.72 11.97
C PHE A 255 -0.70 5.82 11.00
N CYS A 256 -1.59 6.52 10.28
CA CYS A 256 -1.21 7.75 9.56
C CYS A 256 -0.49 8.77 10.44
N CYS A 257 -0.93 8.89 11.69
CA CYS A 257 -0.28 9.79 12.65
C CYS A 257 1.16 9.39 12.97
N VAL A 258 1.52 8.12 12.82
CA VAL A 258 2.87 7.60 13.03
C VAL A 258 3.67 7.71 11.74
N GLU A 259 3.12 7.25 10.61
CA GLU A 259 3.80 7.26 9.30
C GLU A 259 4.13 8.67 8.81
N LEU A 260 3.24 9.63 9.04
CA LEU A 260 3.43 11.02 8.61
C LEU A 260 4.22 11.84 9.62
N CYS A 261 4.60 11.27 10.78
CA CYS A 261 5.32 12.03 11.80
C CYS A 261 6.75 12.28 11.31
N PRO A 262 7.13 13.53 10.99
CA PRO A 262 8.49 13.82 10.50
C PRO A 262 9.56 13.70 11.60
N HIS A 263 9.13 13.39 12.83
CA HIS A 263 9.98 13.31 14.01
C HIS A 263 9.90 11.94 14.69
N GLU A 264 9.13 10.99 14.13
CA GLU A 264 8.92 9.66 14.71
C GLU A 264 8.45 9.69 16.18
N ALA A 265 7.79 10.79 16.55
CA ALA A 265 7.27 11.08 17.88
C ALA A 265 5.91 10.45 18.15
#